data_AF-A0A366D826-F1
#
_entry.id   AF-A0A366D826-F1
#
_cell.length_a   1.000
_cell.length_b   1.000
_cell.length_c   1.000
_cell.angle_alpha   90.00
_cell.angle_beta   90.00
_cell.angle_gamma   90.00
#
_symmetry.space_group_name_H-M   'P 1'
#
loop_
_entity.id
_entity.type
_entity.pdbx_description
1 polymer ?
#
loop_
_entity_poly.entity_id
_entity_poly.type
_entity_poly.pdbx_seq_one_letter_code
_entity_poly.pdbx_strand_id
1 'polypeptide(L)'
;MRVYYLELYGGKVTAASKQYTGTRAIGYRLFDVVELADYASVLRRLLADISAWRDAGGQPFLDETRLAAAAEQAGLELTPRLFTVDAADLPRDVAATHELLADRLPVTRCGLDQSAGGHPEGIVLRTEDRSVIAKARFEDYARTLRRRERATAR
;
A
#
# COMPACT_ATOMS: atom_id res chain seq x y z
N MET A 1 -5.51 23.08 1.28
CA MET A 1 -6.16 22.00 0.49
C MET A 1 -5.73 20.65 1.03
N ARG A 2 -6.66 19.70 1.20
CA ARG A 2 -6.36 18.33 1.61
C ARG A 2 -6.70 17.36 0.49
N VAL A 3 -5.82 16.39 0.23
CA VAL A 3 -5.97 15.40 -0.84
C VAL A 3 -5.93 14.01 -0.22
N TYR A 4 -6.95 13.20 -0.48
CA TYR A 4 -7.07 11.83 0.00
C TYR A 4 -6.67 10.84 -1.10
N TYR A 5 -5.76 9.92 -0.78
CA TYR A 5 -5.30 8.87 -1.69
C TYR A 5 -5.92 7.54 -1.29
N LEU A 6 -6.78 7.02 -2.17
CA LEU A 6 -7.53 5.79 -1.93
C LEU A 6 -7.16 4.72 -2.95
N GLU A 7 -7.19 3.47 -2.48
CA GLU A 7 -7.19 2.31 -3.35
C GLU A 7 -8.66 1.95 -3.63
N LEU A 8 -9.06 1.93 -4.89
CA LEU A 8 -10.35 1.42 -5.33
C LEU A 8 -10.16 -0.04 -5.77
N TYR A 9 -10.96 -0.97 -5.24
CA TYR A 9 -10.78 -2.40 -5.49
C TYR A 9 -12.11 -3.15 -5.57
N GLY A 10 -12.05 -4.41 -6.01
CA GLY A 10 -13.23 -5.23 -6.29
C GLY A 10 -13.84 -4.91 -7.67
N GLY A 11 -15.11 -5.25 -7.87
CA GLY A 11 -15.83 -5.06 -9.14
C GLY A 11 -15.08 -5.59 -10.37
N LYS A 12 -14.89 -4.70 -11.36
CA LYS A 12 -14.06 -4.93 -12.56
C LYS A 12 -12.88 -3.94 -12.63
N VAL A 13 -12.39 -3.48 -11.48
CA VAL A 13 -11.30 -2.48 -11.43
C VAL A 13 -10.00 -3.07 -11.96
N THR A 14 -9.65 -4.29 -11.55
CA THR A 14 -8.44 -4.99 -12.03
C THR A 14 -8.69 -6.50 -12.18
N ALA A 15 -7.72 -7.21 -12.76
CA ALA A 15 -7.76 -8.68 -12.82
C ALA A 15 -7.74 -9.34 -11.42
N ALA A 16 -7.21 -8.65 -10.40
CA ALA A 16 -7.14 -9.13 -9.03
C ALA A 16 -8.46 -8.95 -8.26
N SER A 17 -9.48 -8.27 -8.82
CA SER A 17 -10.75 -7.99 -8.15
C SER A 17 -11.45 -9.23 -7.57
N LYS A 18 -11.30 -10.40 -8.22
CA LYS A 18 -11.83 -11.68 -7.74
C LYS A 18 -11.31 -12.10 -6.35
N GLN A 19 -10.14 -11.59 -5.94
CA GLN A 19 -9.58 -11.88 -4.62
C GLN A 19 -10.30 -11.13 -3.50
N TYR A 20 -11.02 -10.06 -3.84
CA TYR A 20 -11.68 -9.18 -2.88
C TYR A 20 -13.21 -9.30 -2.90
N THR A 21 -13.80 -9.86 -3.95
CA THR A 21 -15.26 -10.05 -4.07
C THR A 21 -15.58 -11.16 -5.08
N GLY A 22 -16.62 -11.95 -4.80
CA GLY A 22 -17.25 -12.82 -5.80
C GLY A 22 -18.54 -12.22 -6.38
N THR A 23 -19.11 -11.20 -5.73
CA THR A 23 -20.38 -10.55 -6.11
C THR A 23 -20.20 -9.27 -6.94
N ARG A 24 -18.96 -8.90 -7.27
CA ARG A 24 -18.57 -7.64 -7.94
C ARG A 24 -18.84 -6.39 -7.11
N ALA A 25 -18.86 -6.51 -5.79
CA ALA A 25 -18.85 -5.37 -4.89
C ALA A 25 -17.62 -4.49 -5.13
N ILE A 26 -17.76 -3.18 -4.96
CA ILE A 26 -16.66 -2.21 -5.07
C ILE A 26 -16.38 -1.67 -3.66
N GLY A 27 -15.12 -1.65 -3.29
CA GLY A 27 -14.65 -1.09 -2.03
C GLY A 27 -13.57 -0.05 -2.25
N TYR A 28 -13.32 0.75 -1.23
CA TYR A 28 -12.21 1.67 -1.19
C TYR A 28 -11.55 1.70 0.19
N ARG A 29 -10.24 1.95 0.20
CA ARG A 29 -9.46 2.15 1.43
C ARG A 29 -8.54 3.34 1.27
N LEU A 30 -8.57 4.23 2.25
CA LEU A 30 -7.63 5.33 2.36
C LEU A 30 -6.25 4.78 2.76
N PHE A 31 -5.19 5.19 2.07
CA PHE A 31 -3.82 4.81 2.44
C PHE A 31 -2.90 6.01 2.64
N ASP A 32 -3.29 7.20 2.17
CA ASP A 32 -2.49 8.41 2.37
C ASP A 32 -3.30 9.68 2.33
N VAL A 33 -2.75 10.74 2.92
CA VAL A 33 -3.31 12.09 2.87
C VAL A 33 -2.19 13.10 2.71
N VAL A 34 -2.39 14.07 1.82
CA VAL A 34 -1.53 15.24 1.68
C VAL A 34 -2.27 16.48 2.17
N GLU A 35 -1.56 17.32 2.92
CA GLU A 35 -2.08 18.61 3.38
C GLU A 35 -1.25 19.77 2.83
N LEU A 36 -1.76 20.40 1.77
CA LEU A 36 -1.13 21.55 1.12
C LEU A 36 -1.67 22.85 1.70
N ALA A 37 -0.91 23.45 2.62
CA ALA A 37 -1.22 24.78 3.16
C ALA A 37 -1.20 25.84 2.05
N ASP A 38 -0.10 25.95 1.31
CA ASP A 38 0.07 26.90 0.20
C ASP A 38 -0.14 26.24 -1.18
N TYR A 39 -1.31 25.60 -1.35
CA TYR A 39 -1.65 24.95 -2.61
C TYR A 39 -1.70 25.95 -3.79
N ALA A 40 -2.07 27.20 -3.54
CA ALA A 40 -2.18 28.23 -4.57
C ALA A 40 -0.82 28.60 -5.17
N SER A 41 0.26 28.62 -4.39
CA SER A 41 1.62 28.78 -4.93
C SER A 41 2.04 27.57 -5.76
N VAL A 42 1.76 26.35 -5.30
CA VAL A 42 2.10 25.12 -6.03
C VAL A 42 1.39 25.07 -7.38
N LEU A 43 0.09 25.36 -7.43
CA LEU A 43 -0.71 25.30 -8.66
C LEU A 43 -0.40 26.42 -9.67
N ARG A 44 0.35 27.46 -9.27
CA ARG A 44 0.80 28.54 -10.17
C ARG A 44 2.13 28.24 -10.88
N ARG A 45 2.82 27.17 -10.49
CA ARG A 45 4.09 26.77 -11.12
C ARG A 45 3.84 26.13 -12.49
N LEU A 46 4.88 26.05 -13.31
CA LEU A 46 4.80 25.28 -14.55
C LEU A 46 4.61 23.79 -14.23
N LEU A 47 3.95 23.07 -15.13
CA LEU A 47 3.70 21.64 -14.95
C LEU A 47 4.99 20.82 -14.72
N ALA A 48 6.07 21.19 -15.41
CA ALA A 48 7.38 20.57 -15.23
C ALA A 48 7.92 20.75 -13.81
N ASP A 49 7.76 21.95 -13.23
CA ASP A 49 8.18 22.25 -11.86
C ASP A 49 7.33 21.52 -10.82
N ILE A 50 6.02 21.38 -11.07
CA ILE A 50 5.12 20.59 -10.22
C ILE A 50 5.54 19.12 -10.24
N SER A 51 5.85 18.57 -11.42
CA SER A 51 6.34 17.19 -11.54
C SER A 51 7.66 17.01 -10.80
N ALA A 52 8.65 17.88 -11.04
CA ALA A 52 9.94 17.81 -10.37
C ALA A 52 9.82 17.93 -8.84
N TRP A 53 8.98 18.85 -8.35
CA TRP A 53 8.69 19.01 -6.93
C TRP A 53 8.06 17.75 -6.32
N ARG A 54 7.11 17.12 -7.02
CA ARG A 54 6.47 15.88 -6.57
C ARG A 54 7.48 14.73 -6.50
N ASP A 55 8.27 14.56 -7.56
CA ASP A 55 9.20 13.45 -7.70
C ASP A 55 10.37 13.59 -6.70
N ALA A 56 10.71 14.81 -6.28
CA ALA A 56 11.64 15.10 -5.19
C ALA A 56 11.03 14.99 -3.78
N GLY A 57 9.82 14.43 -3.63
CA GLY A 57 9.18 14.23 -2.34
C GLY A 57 8.57 15.48 -1.72
N GLY A 58 8.33 16.53 -2.50
CA GLY A 58 7.85 17.82 -2.00
C GLY A 58 6.42 17.81 -1.43
N GLN A 59 5.70 16.69 -1.55
CA GLN A 59 4.35 16.55 -1.04
C GLN A 59 4.34 16.35 0.49
N PRO A 60 3.67 17.22 1.27
CA PRO A 60 3.56 17.09 2.73
C PRO A 60 2.51 16.04 3.10
N PHE A 61 2.92 14.77 3.06
CA PHE A 61 2.09 13.66 3.52
C PHE A 61 1.95 13.68 5.05
N LEU A 62 0.80 13.20 5.54
CA LEU A 62 0.57 13.06 6.97
C LEU A 62 1.32 11.84 7.54
N ASP A 63 1.86 12.01 8.74
CA ASP A 63 2.30 10.89 9.59
C ASP A 63 1.11 10.00 9.98
N GLU A 64 1.41 8.84 10.57
CA GLU A 64 0.43 7.81 10.91
C GLU A 64 -0.68 8.33 11.84
N THR A 65 -0.35 9.10 12.87
CA THR A 65 -1.32 9.64 13.82
C THR A 65 -2.25 10.65 13.13
N ARG A 66 -1.69 11.58 12.35
CA ARG A 66 -2.46 12.60 11.64
C ARG A 66 -3.28 11.99 10.50
N LEU A 67 -2.79 10.94 9.84
CA LEU A 67 -3.53 10.17 8.84
C LEU A 67 -4.76 9.51 9.45
N ALA A 68 -4.62 8.86 10.61
CA ALA A 68 -5.75 8.25 11.32
C ALA A 68 -6.82 9.28 11.70
N ALA A 69 -6.41 10.41 12.28
CA ALA A 69 -7.33 11.49 12.62
C ALA A 69 -8.04 12.06 11.36
N ALA A 70 -7.32 12.25 10.26
CA ALA A 70 -7.92 12.74 9.01
C ALA A 70 -8.91 11.73 8.40
N ALA A 71 -8.64 10.43 8.54
CA ALA A 71 -9.53 9.36 8.08
C ALA A 71 -10.84 9.35 8.87
N GLU A 72 -10.75 9.41 10.21
CA GLU A 72 -11.90 9.47 11.11
C GLU A 72 -12.76 10.71 10.82
N GLN A 73 -12.13 11.88 10.73
CA GLN A 73 -12.82 13.14 10.40
C GLN A 73 -13.57 13.07 9.05
N ALA A 74 -13.03 12.33 8.09
CA ALA A 74 -13.62 12.18 6.76
C ALA A 74 -14.62 11.01 6.65
N GLY A 75 -14.78 10.20 7.70
CA GLY A 75 -15.57 8.97 7.64
C GLY A 75 -15.01 7.93 6.65
N LEU A 76 -13.70 7.94 6.42
CA LEU A 76 -13.03 7.05 5.48
C LEU A 76 -12.32 5.92 6.22
N GLU A 77 -12.50 4.69 5.74
CA GLU A 77 -11.79 3.55 6.31
C GLU A 77 -10.36 3.45 5.75
N LEU A 78 -9.43 3.30 6.67
CA LEU A 78 -8.01 3.13 6.36
C LEU A 78 -7.71 1.72 5.87
N THR A 79 -6.64 1.59 5.07
CA THR A 79 -6.01 0.28 4.82
C THR A 79 -5.67 -0.41 6.16
N PRO A 80 -5.89 -1.73 6.30
CA PRO A 80 -5.71 -2.43 7.56
C PRO A 80 -4.27 -2.33 8.07
N ARG A 81 -4.09 -1.95 9.34
CA ARG A 81 -2.80 -2.07 10.02
C ARG A 81 -2.61 -3.52 10.44
N LEU A 82 -1.54 -4.14 9.97
CA LEU A 82 -1.31 -5.58 10.15
C LEU A 82 -0.49 -5.87 11.39
N PHE A 83 0.60 -5.14 11.59
CA PHE A 83 1.53 -5.24 12.70
C PHE A 83 2.45 -4.00 12.73
N THR A 84 3.13 -3.82 13.87
CA THR A 84 4.27 -2.90 14.03
C THR A 84 5.48 -3.73 14.42
N VAL A 85 6.65 -3.41 13.86
CA VAL A 85 7.89 -4.14 14.09
C VAL A 85 9.07 -3.16 14.02
N ASP A 86 10.13 -3.44 14.78
CA ASP A 86 11.39 -2.71 14.61
C ASP A 86 11.97 -3.00 13.22
N ALA A 87 12.48 -1.98 12.54
CA ALA A 87 13.10 -2.15 11.24
C ALA A 87 14.32 -3.08 11.29
N ALA A 88 15.01 -3.17 12.43
CA ALA A 88 16.13 -4.07 12.64
C ALA A 88 15.73 -5.56 12.61
N ASP A 89 14.48 -5.87 12.96
CA ASP A 89 13.92 -7.23 13.00
C ASP A 89 13.34 -7.68 11.65
N LEU A 90 13.30 -6.78 10.64
CA LEU A 90 12.85 -7.15 9.31
C LEU A 90 13.84 -8.12 8.63
N PRO A 91 13.34 -9.18 7.98
CA PRO A 91 14.18 -10.11 7.25
C PRO A 91 14.92 -9.40 6.11
N ARG A 92 16.16 -9.82 5.88
CA ARG A 92 17.05 -9.23 4.85
C ARG A 92 17.17 -10.09 3.60
N ASP A 93 16.64 -11.30 3.62
CA ASP A 93 16.64 -12.21 2.48
C ASP A 93 15.24 -12.48 1.92
N VAL A 94 15.21 -12.97 0.68
CA VAL A 94 14.00 -13.17 -0.12
C VAL A 94 13.11 -14.26 0.48
N ALA A 95 13.69 -15.35 1.01
CA ALA A 95 12.92 -16.48 1.51
C ALA A 95 12.24 -16.11 2.84
N ALA A 96 12.99 -15.56 3.78
CA ALA A 96 12.47 -15.12 5.06
C ALA A 96 11.43 -13.99 4.90
N THR A 97 11.60 -13.08 3.92
CA THR A 97 10.57 -12.07 3.65
C THR A 97 9.31 -12.69 3.08
N HIS A 98 9.41 -13.70 2.21
CA HIS A 98 8.25 -14.42 1.70
C HIS A 98 7.49 -15.17 2.81
N GLU A 99 8.22 -15.81 3.72
CA GLU A 99 7.64 -16.47 4.90
C GLU A 99 6.96 -15.47 5.83
N LEU A 100 7.58 -14.32 6.09
CA LEU A 100 6.97 -13.23 6.86
C LEU A 100 5.64 -12.79 6.24
N LEU A 101 5.55 -12.66 4.91
CA LEU A 101 4.29 -12.30 4.26
C LEU A 101 3.22 -13.35 4.48
N ALA A 102 3.57 -14.63 4.30
CA ALA A 102 2.64 -15.75 4.48
C ALA A 102 2.13 -15.85 5.92
N ASP A 103 2.99 -15.58 6.91
CA ASP A 103 2.63 -15.57 8.33
C ASP A 103 1.75 -14.35 8.69
N ARG A 104 2.15 -13.15 8.27
CA ARG A 104 1.49 -11.91 8.70
C ARG A 104 0.21 -11.58 7.93
N LEU A 105 0.07 -12.06 6.70
CA LEU A 105 -1.10 -11.83 5.86
C LEU A 105 -1.45 -13.07 5.02
N PRO A 106 -1.89 -14.17 5.65
CA PRO A 106 -2.28 -15.39 4.93
C PRO A 106 -3.54 -15.20 4.07
N VAL A 107 -4.44 -14.32 4.50
CA VAL A 107 -5.69 -13.97 3.81
C VAL A 107 -5.86 -12.45 3.85
N THR A 108 -6.39 -11.87 2.77
CA THR A 108 -6.68 -10.44 2.70
C THR A 108 -7.67 -10.02 3.78
N ARG A 109 -7.37 -8.90 4.45
CA ARG A 109 -8.29 -8.24 5.39
C ARG A 109 -9.26 -7.28 4.69
N CYS A 110 -9.24 -7.24 3.36
CA CYS A 110 -10.08 -6.38 2.53
C CYS A 110 -11.11 -7.17 1.70
N GLY A 111 -11.56 -8.34 2.17
CA GLY A 111 -12.66 -9.06 1.54
C GLY A 111 -13.97 -8.27 1.68
N LEU A 112 -14.71 -8.11 0.57
CA LEU A 112 -15.98 -7.38 0.50
C LEU A 112 -17.20 -8.28 0.67
N ASP A 113 -17.03 -9.59 0.46
CA ASP A 113 -18.06 -10.60 0.63
C ASP A 113 -17.44 -11.97 0.94
N GLN A 114 -18.28 -12.92 1.36
CA GLN A 114 -17.86 -14.27 1.74
C GLN A 114 -17.33 -15.10 0.54
N SER A 115 -17.55 -14.65 -0.68
CA SER A 115 -17.12 -15.32 -1.92
C SER A 115 -15.81 -14.76 -2.49
N ALA A 116 -15.15 -13.86 -1.76
CA ALA A 116 -13.83 -13.33 -2.12
C ALA A 116 -12.78 -14.45 -2.15
N GLY A 117 -11.90 -14.45 -3.18
CA GLY A 117 -10.84 -15.43 -3.32
C GLY A 117 -9.76 -15.37 -2.22
N GLY A 118 -9.68 -14.27 -1.47
CA GLY A 118 -8.92 -14.20 -0.22
C GLY A 118 -7.42 -13.91 -0.38
N HIS A 119 -6.85 -13.93 -1.59
CA HIS A 119 -5.41 -13.78 -1.75
C HIS A 119 -4.99 -12.30 -1.78
N PRO A 120 -4.17 -11.82 -0.83
CA PRO A 120 -3.62 -10.48 -0.86
C PRO A 120 -2.51 -10.35 -1.92
N GLU A 121 -2.29 -9.14 -2.44
CA GLU A 121 -1.12 -8.83 -3.28
C GLU A 121 0.18 -8.83 -2.48
N GLY A 122 0.12 -8.30 -1.25
CA GLY A 122 1.28 -8.10 -0.38
C GLY A 122 0.99 -7.09 0.74
N ILE A 123 2.06 -6.54 1.30
CA ILE A 123 2.01 -5.51 2.34
C ILE A 123 2.81 -4.27 1.91
N VAL A 124 2.43 -3.12 2.48
CA VAL A 124 3.23 -1.90 2.46
C VAL A 124 3.82 -1.73 3.85
N LEU A 125 5.16 -1.69 3.93
CA LEU A 125 5.90 -1.33 5.14
C LEU A 125 6.20 0.16 5.07
N ARG A 126 5.87 0.90 6.11
CA ARG A 126 6.19 2.34 6.21
C ARG A 126 6.60 2.70 7.62
N THR A 127 7.46 3.69 7.74
CA THR A 127 7.68 4.37 9.02
C THR A 127 6.46 5.21 9.39
N GLU A 128 6.27 5.48 10.68
CA GLU A 128 5.14 6.27 11.18
C GLU A 128 5.18 7.70 10.62
N ASP A 129 6.37 8.29 10.54
CA ASP A 129 6.62 9.60 9.91
C ASP A 129 6.57 9.57 8.38
N ARG A 130 6.37 8.39 7.78
CA ARG A 130 6.31 8.14 6.34
C ARG A 130 7.58 8.51 5.56
N SER A 131 8.71 8.70 6.23
CA SER A 131 10.00 8.97 5.58
C SER A 131 10.51 7.80 4.73
N VAL A 132 10.13 6.56 5.08
CA VAL A 132 10.49 5.35 4.34
C VAL A 132 9.25 4.52 4.03
N ILE A 133 9.14 4.05 2.78
CA ILE A 133 8.09 3.13 2.33
C ILE A 133 8.71 2.02 1.48
N ALA A 134 8.36 0.78 1.78
CA ALA A 134 8.70 -0.39 0.98
C ALA A 134 7.44 -1.23 0.68
N LYS A 135 7.45 -1.92 -0.45
CA LYS A 135 6.36 -2.80 -0.87
C LYS A 135 6.89 -4.22 -0.96
N ALA A 136 6.25 -5.14 -0.26
CA ALA A 136 6.59 -6.55 -0.27
C ALA A 136 5.41 -7.35 -0.85
N ARG A 137 5.58 -7.89 -2.06
CA ARG A 137 4.53 -8.55 -2.84
C ARG A 137 4.80 -10.04 -3.01
N PHE A 138 3.82 -10.89 -2.73
CA PHE A 138 3.96 -12.34 -2.81
C PHE A 138 4.53 -12.81 -4.17
N GLU A 139 4.01 -12.26 -5.27
CA GLU A 139 4.43 -12.64 -6.61
C GLU A 139 5.92 -12.36 -6.88
N ASP A 140 6.44 -11.22 -6.38
CA ASP A 140 7.82 -10.80 -6.60
C ASP A 140 8.82 -11.76 -5.92
N TYR A 141 8.52 -12.17 -4.68
CA TYR A 141 9.36 -13.14 -3.96
C TYR A 141 9.23 -14.54 -4.57
N ALA A 142 8.02 -15.03 -4.84
CA ALA A 142 7.80 -16.34 -5.44
C ALA A 142 8.48 -16.47 -6.83
N ARG A 143 8.45 -15.41 -7.64
CA ARG A 143 9.16 -15.35 -8.92
C ARG A 143 10.68 -15.38 -8.73
N THR A 144 11.20 -14.69 -7.73
CA THR A 144 12.63 -14.64 -7.45
C THR A 144 13.16 -15.99 -6.96
N LEU A 145 12.43 -16.66 -6.06
CA LEU A 145 12.79 -17.99 -5.55
C LEU A 145 12.84 -19.02 -6.69
N ARG A 146 11.80 -19.09 -7.52
CA ARG A 146 11.76 -19.98 -8.70
C ARG A 146 12.92 -19.75 -9.68
N ARG A 147 13.37 -18.50 -9.84
CA ARG A 147 14.52 -18.18 -10.71
C ARG A 147 15.83 -18.70 -10.11
N ARG A 148 16.00 -18.58 -8.79
CA ARG A 148 17.19 -19.08 -8.08
C ARG A 148 17.29 -20.59 -8.15
N GLU A 149 16.19 -21.30 -7.88
CA GLU A 149 16.12 -22.77 -7.99
C GLU A 149 16.57 -23.28 -9.37
N ARG A 150 16.07 -22.65 -10.44
CA ARG A 150 16.44 -22.97 -11.83
C ARG A 150 17.90 -22.67 -12.16
N ALA A 151 18.50 -21.67 -11.51
CA ALA A 151 19.90 -21.31 -11.72
C ALA A 151 20.84 -22.30 -11.03
N THR A 152 20.48 -22.79 -9.84
CA THR A 152 21.23 -23.84 -9.13
C THR A 152 21.06 -25.25 -9.72
N ALA A 153 20.00 -25.49 -10.50
CA ALA A 153 19.76 -26.76 -11.16
C ALA A 153 20.45 -26.92 -12.54
N ARG A 154 21.24 -25.91 -12.95
CA ARG A 154 22.03 -25.90 -14.19
C ARG A 154 23.51 -26.00 -13.84
#